data_AF-A0A812HR55-F1
#
_entry.id   AF-A0A812HR55-F1
#
_cell.length_a   1.000
_cell.length_b   1.000
_cell.length_c   1.000
_cell.angle_alpha   90.00
_cell.angle_beta   90.00
_cell.angle_gamma   90.00
#
_symmetry.space_group_name_H-M   'P 1'
#
loop_
_entity.id
_entity.type
_entity.pdbx_description
1 polymer ?
#
loop_
_entity_poly.entity_id
_entity_poly.type
_entity_poly.pdbx_seq_one_letter_code
_entity_poly.pdbx_strand_id
1 'polypeptide(L)'
;MFVSHEWLSAVHPDPKGEQLRVLQDALRNLLSGSSRIRTSPITEFCFGRVRTPTPGELREKSLYVWYDYLSCPQGSDAEAVSGRQRAIDTIVAYVARCQYFVVLCPALAHHDRNQIIDTESLNRRAWCRAERLARELGERGDGQTVVIESAGHQSLVIPARLHLDAPGAGELTFEQDRPRIRRLVLQMVWKKLLYFLERGDLHSYRFLLNKQYACCLLGLDAKSLEGLIPDFRPQSDPFLSPGSLAVERFLHENGFCTVQDRDTAGWTPLCYAVVSGDASLVAALIDNGANSNDYITRSKEEIVFPKKMSVLSIAAHFRSNETIKVLLARRACVNVRDSFKTTALHWACTSDNCEAVRLLSVANGDLQQQDGLGFDTFVTACANGSCQTLTKLLTESHDISLRNCLHWALLIAGGSRDAVSLLISADADVNETLDLTSSRVMKLALTVYGFRHRISPSRLTTLAYHHGGSTPLMLSILNGYFGATLLLLEARAQVDMRNSRGRTALQLAQEVQAPPPVMEALEAKSQARRDEDETASTFSI
;
A
#
# COMPACT_ATOMS: atom_id res chain seq x y z
N MET A 1 -21.70 -1.51 6.23
CA MET A 1 -20.53 -1.89 5.41
C MET A 1 -20.56 -1.01 4.18
N PHE A 2 -19.41 -0.48 3.78
CA PHE A 2 -19.25 0.19 2.50
C PHE A 2 -18.45 -0.75 1.59
N VAL A 3 -18.90 -0.98 0.37
CA VAL A 3 -18.21 -1.84 -0.60
C VAL A 3 -17.59 -0.99 -1.70
N SER A 4 -16.27 -0.91 -1.68
CA SER A 4 -15.44 -0.34 -2.75
C SER A 4 -15.07 -1.47 -3.72
N HIS A 5 -15.32 -1.27 -5.00
CA HIS A 5 -14.96 -2.23 -6.04
C HIS A 5 -14.63 -1.50 -7.35
N GLU A 6 -13.89 -2.16 -8.22
CA GLU A 6 -13.71 -1.69 -9.60
C GLU A 6 -14.84 -2.22 -10.49
N TRP A 7 -15.28 -1.40 -11.44
CA TRP A 7 -16.26 -1.79 -12.45
C TRP A 7 -15.64 -2.81 -13.42
N LEU A 8 -16.38 -3.86 -13.73
CA LEU A 8 -16.00 -4.90 -14.70
C LEU A 8 -16.22 -4.49 -16.16
N SER A 9 -16.90 -3.37 -16.44
CA SER A 9 -17.04 -2.82 -17.79
C SER A 9 -17.15 -1.29 -17.75
N ALA A 10 -17.02 -0.65 -18.90
CA ALA A 10 -17.12 0.80 -19.07
C ALA A 10 -18.54 1.33 -18.83
N VAL A 11 -19.57 0.51 -19.06
CA VAL A 11 -20.98 0.93 -19.03
C VAL A 11 -21.75 0.37 -17.84
N HIS A 12 -21.27 -0.70 -17.22
CA HIS A 12 -21.94 -1.34 -16.08
C HIS A 12 -20.92 -1.93 -15.08
N PRO A 13 -21.12 -1.73 -13.77
CA PRO A 13 -20.17 -2.17 -12.74
C PRO A 13 -19.97 -3.67 -12.67
N ASP A 14 -21.05 -4.44 -12.85
CA ASP A 14 -21.01 -5.91 -12.77
C ASP A 14 -22.04 -6.54 -13.72
N PRO A 15 -21.78 -6.55 -15.05
CA PRO A 15 -22.79 -6.89 -16.07
C PRO A 15 -23.43 -8.27 -15.89
N LYS A 16 -22.70 -9.21 -15.32
CA LYS A 16 -23.11 -10.61 -15.10
C LYS A 16 -23.41 -10.92 -13.63
N GLY A 17 -23.29 -9.96 -12.73
CA GLY A 17 -23.50 -10.16 -11.28
C GLY A 17 -22.42 -11.04 -10.62
N GLU A 18 -21.22 -11.10 -11.19
CA GLU A 18 -20.11 -11.95 -10.75
C GLU A 18 -19.50 -11.45 -9.43
N GLN A 19 -19.20 -10.15 -9.34
CA GLN A 19 -18.70 -9.53 -8.11
C GLN A 19 -19.73 -9.60 -6.99
N LEU A 20 -20.99 -9.27 -7.31
CA LEU A 20 -22.08 -9.31 -6.36
C LEU A 20 -22.30 -10.72 -5.81
N ARG A 21 -22.20 -11.75 -6.66
CA ARG A 21 -22.30 -13.16 -6.21
C ARG A 21 -21.17 -13.51 -5.24
N VAL A 22 -19.93 -13.14 -5.55
CA VAL A 22 -18.79 -13.35 -4.64
C VAL A 22 -19.03 -12.66 -3.29
N LEU A 23 -19.51 -11.42 -3.29
CA LEU A 23 -19.83 -10.69 -2.07
C LEU A 23 -20.93 -11.39 -1.25
N GLN A 24 -22.01 -11.81 -1.90
CA GLN A 24 -23.11 -12.52 -1.25
C GLN A 24 -22.63 -13.83 -0.61
N ASP A 25 -21.85 -14.62 -1.34
CA ASP A 25 -21.32 -15.89 -0.84
C ASP A 25 -20.32 -15.69 0.29
N ALA A 26 -19.44 -14.68 0.20
CA ALA A 26 -18.55 -14.29 1.28
C ALA A 26 -19.34 -13.92 2.55
N LEU A 27 -20.38 -13.07 2.43
CA LEU A 27 -21.20 -12.66 3.57
C LEU A 27 -21.97 -13.85 4.17
N ARG A 28 -22.54 -14.74 3.34
CA ARG A 28 -23.20 -15.97 3.81
C ARG A 28 -22.22 -16.84 4.61
N ASN A 29 -21.01 -17.05 4.06
CA ASN A 29 -19.98 -17.86 4.70
C ASN A 29 -19.48 -17.24 6.02
N LEU A 30 -19.36 -15.91 6.08
CA LEU A 30 -18.97 -15.20 7.30
C LEU A 30 -20.07 -15.30 8.38
N LEU A 31 -21.33 -15.13 7.99
CA LEU A 31 -22.48 -15.19 8.91
C LEU A 31 -22.78 -16.61 9.37
N SER A 32 -22.55 -17.63 8.55
CA SER A 32 -22.66 -19.05 8.96
C SER A 32 -21.48 -19.50 9.82
N GLY A 33 -20.33 -18.81 9.72
CA GLY A 33 -19.06 -19.24 10.31
C GLY A 33 -18.30 -20.28 9.48
N SER A 34 -18.76 -20.57 8.25
CA SER A 34 -18.07 -21.42 7.28
C SER A 34 -16.73 -20.80 6.83
N SER A 35 -16.64 -19.48 6.82
CA SER A 35 -15.39 -18.73 6.62
C SER A 35 -15.17 -17.73 7.77
N ARG A 36 -13.96 -17.16 7.85
CA ARG A 36 -13.60 -16.15 8.85
C ARG A 36 -12.64 -15.15 8.23
N ILE A 37 -12.79 -13.88 8.62
CA ILE A 37 -11.81 -12.84 8.30
C ILE A 37 -10.50 -13.19 9.02
N ARG A 38 -9.40 -13.29 8.26
CA ARG A 38 -8.07 -13.55 8.81
C ARG A 38 -7.17 -12.33 8.60
N THR A 39 -6.24 -12.07 9.51
CA THR A 39 -5.24 -11.03 9.32
C THR A 39 -4.30 -11.42 8.17
N SER A 40 -4.06 -10.49 7.24
CA SER A 40 -3.07 -10.72 6.17
C SER A 40 -1.66 -10.93 6.76
N PRO A 41 -0.80 -11.75 6.13
CA PRO A 41 0.55 -12.01 6.63
C PRO A 41 1.35 -10.72 6.92
N ILE A 42 1.29 -9.74 6.01
CA ILE A 42 1.99 -8.46 6.17
C ILE A 42 1.44 -7.61 7.32
N THR A 43 0.12 -7.59 7.50
CA THR A 43 -0.48 -6.88 8.64
C THR A 43 -0.08 -7.54 9.96
N GLU A 44 -0.06 -8.88 10.02
CA GLU A 44 0.40 -9.60 11.21
C GLU A 44 1.91 -9.41 11.46
N PHE A 45 2.70 -9.27 10.41
CA PHE A 45 4.14 -9.04 10.51
C PHE A 45 4.44 -7.64 11.07
N CYS A 46 3.79 -6.60 10.55
CA CYS A 46 4.04 -5.21 10.96
C CYS A 46 3.38 -4.83 12.28
N PHE A 47 2.14 -5.28 12.52
CA PHE A 47 1.31 -4.81 13.63
C PHE A 47 0.94 -5.91 14.64
N GLY A 48 1.41 -7.14 14.41
CA GLY A 48 1.01 -8.29 15.21
C GLY A 48 -0.43 -8.73 14.93
N ARG A 49 -0.95 -9.61 15.78
CA ARG A 49 -2.32 -10.12 15.62
C ARG A 49 -3.35 -9.08 16.02
N VAL A 50 -4.03 -8.57 15.01
CA VAL A 50 -5.16 -7.66 15.17
C VAL A 50 -6.44 -8.46 15.37
N ARG A 51 -7.36 -7.95 16.20
CA ARG A 51 -8.69 -8.53 16.38
C ARG A 51 -9.49 -8.46 15.07
N THR A 52 -9.93 -9.60 14.59
CA THR A 52 -10.82 -9.72 13.42
C THR A 52 -12.28 -9.84 13.87
N PRO A 53 -13.25 -9.35 13.08
CA PRO A 53 -14.67 -9.52 13.38
C PRO A 53 -15.04 -11.00 13.51
N THR A 54 -15.85 -11.31 14.52
CA THR A 54 -16.40 -12.66 14.67
C THR A 54 -17.75 -12.79 13.95
N PRO A 55 -18.14 -14.01 13.54
CA PRO A 55 -19.49 -14.26 13.03
C PRO A 55 -20.60 -13.80 13.98
N GLY A 56 -20.36 -13.86 15.30
CA GLY A 56 -21.30 -13.38 16.32
C GLY A 56 -21.50 -11.87 16.27
N GLU A 57 -20.40 -11.11 16.22
CA GLU A 57 -20.43 -9.64 16.09
C GLU A 57 -21.10 -9.18 14.79
N LEU A 58 -20.87 -9.91 13.69
CA LEU A 58 -21.53 -9.64 12.41
C LEU A 58 -23.04 -9.92 12.44
N ARG A 59 -23.52 -10.80 13.33
CA ARG A 59 -24.96 -11.11 13.52
C ARG A 59 -25.64 -10.24 14.58
N GLU A 60 -24.88 -9.67 15.51
CA GLU A 60 -25.40 -8.92 16.64
C GLU A 60 -26.22 -7.68 16.20
N LYS A 61 -25.82 -7.07 15.07
CA LYS A 61 -26.47 -5.87 14.53
C LYS A 61 -26.82 -6.07 13.06
N SER A 62 -27.91 -5.43 12.63
CA SER A 62 -28.28 -5.38 11.22
C SER A 62 -27.13 -4.79 10.39
N LEU A 63 -26.62 -5.57 9.44
CA LEU A 63 -25.60 -5.13 8.50
C LEU A 63 -26.25 -4.40 7.32
N TYR A 64 -26.19 -3.07 7.33
CA TYR A 64 -26.54 -2.27 6.16
C TYR A 64 -25.37 -2.26 5.18
N VAL A 65 -25.58 -2.73 3.95
CA VAL A 65 -24.56 -2.78 2.89
C VAL A 65 -24.80 -1.63 1.93
N TRP A 66 -23.81 -0.76 1.80
CA TRP A 66 -23.78 0.25 0.75
C TRP A 66 -22.89 -0.26 -0.38
N TYR A 67 -23.49 -0.47 -1.55
CA TYR A 67 -22.88 -0.92 -2.79
C TYR A 67 -23.28 0.08 -3.88
N ASP A 68 -22.31 0.78 -4.48
CA ASP A 68 -22.49 2.02 -5.25
C ASP A 68 -23.67 2.00 -6.23
N TYR A 69 -23.68 1.05 -7.15
CA TYR A 69 -24.67 0.93 -8.21
C TYR A 69 -26.06 0.59 -7.69
N LEU A 70 -26.15 -0.28 -6.69
CA LEU A 70 -27.40 -0.71 -6.08
C LEU A 70 -27.97 0.31 -5.09
N SER A 71 -27.10 1.18 -4.56
CA SER A 71 -27.45 2.19 -3.55
C SER A 71 -27.73 3.56 -4.14
N CYS A 72 -27.51 3.72 -5.45
CA CYS A 72 -27.78 4.95 -6.20
C CYS A 72 -28.97 4.73 -7.16
N PRO A 73 -29.92 5.68 -7.25
CA PRO A 73 -31.02 5.60 -8.22
C PRO A 73 -30.52 5.44 -9.66
N GLN A 74 -31.05 4.45 -10.41
CA GLN A 74 -30.60 4.15 -11.78
C GLN A 74 -31.52 4.68 -12.89
N GLY A 75 -32.76 5.09 -12.55
CA GLY A 75 -33.76 5.58 -13.52
C GLY A 75 -33.30 6.80 -14.32
N SER A 76 -33.84 6.96 -15.53
CA SER A 76 -33.51 8.08 -16.43
C SER A 76 -34.35 9.33 -16.20
N ASP A 77 -35.37 9.26 -15.34
CA ASP A 77 -36.19 10.41 -14.98
C ASP A 77 -35.40 11.44 -14.15
N ALA A 78 -35.90 12.67 -14.11
CA ALA A 78 -35.21 13.78 -13.46
C ALA A 78 -35.01 13.56 -11.94
N GLU A 79 -35.93 12.85 -11.29
CA GLU A 79 -35.84 12.56 -9.85
C GLU A 79 -34.72 11.56 -9.58
N ALA A 80 -34.64 10.49 -10.38
CA ALA A 80 -33.59 9.49 -10.31
C ALA A 80 -32.22 10.07 -10.67
N VAL A 81 -32.12 10.92 -11.70
CA VAL A 81 -30.86 11.62 -12.04
C VAL A 81 -30.40 12.52 -10.87
N SER A 82 -31.31 13.33 -10.32
CA SER A 82 -31.02 14.19 -9.17
C SER A 82 -30.67 13.37 -7.91
N GLY A 83 -31.41 12.30 -7.64
CA GLY A 83 -31.17 11.38 -6.55
C GLY A 83 -29.82 10.68 -6.63
N ARG A 84 -29.46 10.19 -7.83
CA ARG A 84 -28.14 9.60 -8.12
C ARG A 84 -27.02 10.59 -7.86
N GLN A 85 -27.18 11.83 -8.31
CA GLN A 85 -26.19 12.87 -8.09
C GLN A 85 -26.00 13.12 -6.59
N ARG A 86 -27.08 13.26 -5.82
CA ARG A 86 -26.99 13.43 -4.35
C ARG A 86 -26.34 12.24 -3.64
N ALA A 87 -26.64 11.02 -4.07
CA ALA A 87 -26.05 9.82 -3.51
C ALA A 87 -24.53 9.76 -3.76
N ILE A 88 -24.09 10.05 -4.99
CA ILE A 88 -22.65 10.11 -5.31
C ILE A 88 -21.96 11.26 -4.56
N ASP A 89 -22.60 12.42 -4.40
CA ASP A 89 -22.04 13.56 -3.63
C ASP A 89 -21.84 13.24 -2.15
N THR A 90 -22.51 12.21 -1.63
CA THR A 90 -22.46 11.82 -0.23
C THR A 90 -21.70 10.53 0.03
N ILE A 91 -21.14 9.88 -1.01
CA ILE A 91 -20.42 8.61 -0.93
C ILE A 91 -19.34 8.63 0.17
N VAL A 92 -18.51 9.66 0.19
CA VAL A 92 -17.42 9.83 1.16
C VAL A 92 -17.92 9.96 2.60
N ALA A 93 -19.12 10.49 2.81
CA ALA A 93 -19.73 10.57 4.14
C ALA A 93 -20.21 9.20 4.63
N TYR A 94 -20.73 8.35 3.74
CA TYR A 94 -21.04 6.96 4.06
C TYR A 94 -19.75 6.18 4.39
N VAL A 95 -18.70 6.37 3.60
CA VAL A 95 -17.39 5.75 3.85
C VAL A 95 -16.84 6.15 5.22
N ALA A 96 -16.82 7.44 5.54
CA ALA A 96 -16.31 7.95 6.82
C ALA A 96 -17.07 7.40 8.05
N ARG A 97 -18.32 6.97 7.88
CA ARG A 97 -19.18 6.42 8.94
C ARG A 97 -19.19 4.89 9.01
N CYS A 98 -18.70 4.21 7.97
CA CYS A 98 -18.78 2.75 7.90
C CYS A 98 -17.89 2.09 8.96
N GLN A 99 -18.39 1.02 9.58
CA GLN A 99 -17.60 0.19 10.48
C GLN A 99 -16.67 -0.77 9.72
N TYR A 100 -17.14 -1.24 8.56
CA TYR A 100 -16.41 -2.14 7.69
C TYR A 100 -16.32 -1.52 6.31
N PHE A 101 -15.10 -1.15 5.92
CA PHE A 101 -14.74 -0.74 4.57
C PHE A 101 -14.29 -1.99 3.83
N VAL A 102 -15.11 -2.46 2.90
CA VAL A 102 -14.88 -3.70 2.15
C VAL A 102 -14.24 -3.32 0.82
N VAL A 103 -13.08 -3.88 0.53
CA VAL A 103 -12.46 -3.85 -0.79
C VAL A 103 -12.81 -5.17 -1.47
N LEU A 104 -13.71 -5.13 -2.44
CA LEU A 104 -14.15 -6.31 -3.19
C LEU A 104 -13.34 -6.40 -4.49
N CYS A 105 -12.39 -7.34 -4.53
CA CYS A 105 -11.46 -7.51 -5.65
C CYS A 105 -11.25 -8.99 -5.99
N PRO A 106 -12.31 -9.71 -6.41
CA PRO A 106 -12.14 -11.06 -6.92
C PRO A 106 -11.34 -11.03 -8.22
N ALA A 107 -10.53 -12.07 -8.45
CA ALA A 107 -9.73 -12.24 -9.66
C ALA A 107 -10.61 -12.53 -10.88
N LEU A 108 -11.30 -11.51 -11.37
CA LEU A 108 -12.21 -11.54 -12.51
C LEU A 108 -11.63 -10.73 -13.67
N ALA A 109 -11.89 -11.16 -14.90
CA ALA A 109 -11.50 -10.41 -16.08
C ALA A 109 -12.43 -9.19 -16.27
N HIS A 110 -11.85 -8.04 -16.60
CA HIS A 110 -12.61 -6.89 -17.08
C HIS A 110 -13.14 -7.21 -18.49
N HIS A 111 -14.42 -6.94 -18.78
CA HIS A 111 -15.05 -7.33 -20.06
C HIS A 111 -14.52 -6.53 -21.25
N ASP A 112 -14.12 -5.27 -21.03
CA ASP A 112 -13.63 -4.39 -22.12
C ASP A 112 -12.11 -4.22 -22.17
N ARG A 113 -11.38 -4.72 -21.17
CA ARG A 113 -9.92 -4.54 -21.03
C ARG A 113 -9.29 -5.90 -20.86
N ASN A 114 -8.14 -6.15 -21.49
CA ASN A 114 -7.40 -7.39 -21.28
C ASN A 114 -6.64 -7.35 -19.94
N GLN A 115 -7.36 -7.15 -18.84
CA GLN A 115 -6.84 -6.96 -17.49
C GLN A 115 -7.72 -7.71 -16.48
N ILE A 116 -7.08 -8.28 -15.46
CA ILE A 116 -7.75 -8.92 -14.34
C ILE A 116 -7.85 -7.89 -13.21
N ILE A 117 -9.03 -7.82 -12.57
CA ILE A 117 -9.26 -6.98 -11.40
C ILE A 117 -8.61 -7.63 -10.18
N ASP A 118 -7.90 -6.82 -9.41
CA ASP A 118 -7.18 -7.18 -8.19
C ASP A 118 -6.98 -5.94 -7.30
N THR A 119 -6.31 -6.10 -6.16
CA THR A 119 -6.10 -4.97 -5.24
C THR A 119 -5.27 -3.84 -5.88
N GLU A 120 -4.36 -4.16 -6.80
CA GLU A 120 -3.48 -3.18 -7.44
C GLU A 120 -4.24 -2.31 -8.45
N SER A 121 -5.04 -2.93 -9.31
CA SER A 121 -5.91 -2.24 -10.27
C SER A 121 -6.92 -1.33 -9.56
N LEU A 122 -7.55 -1.79 -8.47
CA LEU A 122 -8.39 -0.93 -7.63
C LEU A 122 -7.61 0.28 -7.08
N ASN A 123 -6.35 0.08 -6.66
CA ASN A 123 -5.50 1.16 -6.18
C ASN A 123 -5.08 2.14 -7.29
N ARG A 124 -5.31 1.86 -8.59
CA ARG A 124 -5.08 2.82 -9.68
C ARG A 124 -6.26 3.74 -9.91
N ARG A 125 -7.47 3.35 -9.50
CA ARG A 125 -8.70 4.11 -9.77
C ARG A 125 -8.87 5.30 -8.83
N ALA A 126 -9.12 6.48 -9.40
CA ALA A 126 -9.26 7.73 -8.66
C ALA A 126 -10.39 7.70 -7.61
N TRP A 127 -11.56 7.13 -7.96
CA TRP A 127 -12.69 6.99 -7.03
C TRP A 127 -12.38 6.05 -5.87
N CYS A 128 -11.76 4.89 -6.13
CA CYS A 128 -11.35 3.95 -5.07
C CYS A 128 -10.31 4.59 -4.13
N ARG A 129 -9.37 5.40 -4.66
CA ARG A 129 -8.46 6.22 -3.84
C ARG A 129 -9.22 7.26 -3.01
N ALA A 130 -10.20 7.95 -3.58
CA ALA A 130 -11.02 8.95 -2.88
C ALA A 130 -11.82 8.33 -1.71
N GLU A 131 -12.42 7.16 -1.93
CA GLU A 131 -13.13 6.40 -0.90
C GLU A 131 -12.17 5.98 0.22
N ARG A 132 -11.00 5.45 -0.13
CA ARG A 132 -9.98 5.09 0.86
C ARG A 132 -9.50 6.30 1.68
N LEU A 133 -9.25 7.42 1.02
CA LEU A 133 -8.90 8.67 1.69
C LEU A 133 -10.02 9.13 2.62
N ALA A 134 -11.29 8.98 2.22
CA ALA A 134 -12.44 9.27 3.07
C ALA A 134 -12.47 8.38 4.32
N ARG A 135 -12.06 7.12 4.20
CA ARG A 135 -11.95 6.20 5.34
C ARG A 135 -10.84 6.64 6.29
N GLU A 136 -9.68 7.03 5.77
CA GLU A 136 -8.53 7.51 6.56
C GLU A 136 -8.82 8.84 7.27
N LEU A 137 -9.47 9.77 6.58
CA LEU A 137 -9.83 11.08 7.14
C LEU A 137 -11.12 11.03 7.98
N GLY A 138 -11.82 9.89 8.02
CA GLY A 138 -13.02 9.72 8.83
C GLY A 138 -12.78 9.95 10.33
N GLU A 139 -13.84 10.33 11.05
CA GLU A 139 -13.78 10.56 12.50
C GLU A 139 -13.61 9.25 13.29
N ARG A 140 -14.08 8.13 12.74
CA ARG A 140 -14.02 6.80 13.36
C ARG A 140 -12.62 6.18 13.26
N GLY A 141 -11.97 6.03 14.40
CA GLY A 141 -10.70 5.31 14.53
C GLY A 141 -10.84 3.77 14.63
N ASP A 142 -12.05 3.24 14.81
CA ASP A 142 -12.32 1.83 15.10
C ASP A 142 -12.75 0.99 13.88
N GLY A 143 -13.06 1.63 12.75
CA GLY A 143 -13.47 0.90 11.55
C GLY A 143 -12.35 0.04 10.94
N GLN A 144 -12.74 -1.00 10.23
CA GLN A 144 -11.83 -2.01 9.72
C GLN A 144 -11.89 -2.12 8.20
N THR A 145 -10.74 -2.36 7.57
CA THR A 145 -10.65 -2.62 6.13
C THR A 145 -10.57 -4.12 5.87
N VAL A 146 -11.56 -4.64 5.17
CA VAL A 146 -11.67 -6.07 4.84
C VAL A 146 -11.56 -6.23 3.32
N VAL A 147 -10.54 -6.96 2.87
CA VAL A 147 -10.38 -7.32 1.47
C VAL A 147 -11.06 -8.67 1.22
N ILE A 148 -11.91 -8.74 0.19
CA ILE A 148 -12.59 -9.97 -0.24
C ILE A 148 -12.08 -10.33 -1.63
N GLU A 149 -11.24 -11.36 -1.70
CA GLU A 149 -10.67 -11.90 -2.94
C GLU A 149 -11.48 -13.10 -3.45
N SER A 150 -12.19 -13.79 -2.57
CA SER A 150 -13.12 -14.85 -2.93
C SER A 150 -14.17 -15.08 -1.83
N ALA A 151 -15.15 -15.94 -2.10
CA ALA A 151 -16.16 -16.34 -1.13
C ALA A 151 -15.58 -17.01 0.14
N GLY A 152 -14.37 -17.57 0.08
CA GLY A 152 -13.69 -18.21 1.21
C GLY A 152 -12.46 -17.45 1.73
N HIS A 153 -12.02 -16.41 1.02
CA HIS A 153 -10.77 -15.72 1.31
C HIS A 153 -11.02 -14.24 1.63
N GLN A 154 -11.19 -13.95 2.92
CA GLN A 154 -11.34 -12.58 3.44
C GLN A 154 -10.18 -12.20 4.35
N SER A 155 -9.63 -11.02 4.13
CA SER A 155 -8.39 -10.55 4.74
C SER A 155 -8.62 -9.22 5.48
N LEU A 156 -8.29 -9.15 6.76
CA LEU A 156 -8.14 -7.87 7.46
C LEU A 156 -6.79 -7.25 7.08
N VAL A 157 -6.83 -6.01 6.61
CA VAL A 157 -5.63 -5.27 6.17
C VAL A 157 -5.54 -3.94 6.90
N ILE A 158 -4.35 -3.62 7.40
CA ILE A 158 -4.00 -2.26 7.84
C ILE A 158 -3.15 -1.63 6.74
N PRO A 159 -3.69 -0.63 6.01
CA PRO A 159 -3.01 -0.07 4.86
C PRO A 159 -1.89 0.89 5.28
N ALA A 160 -0.66 0.38 5.41
CA ALA A 160 0.51 1.17 5.82
C ALA A 160 1.13 2.06 4.71
N ARG A 161 0.77 1.83 3.44
CA ARG A 161 1.38 2.53 2.27
C ARG A 161 0.42 3.38 1.44
N LEU A 162 -0.89 3.22 1.65
CA LEU A 162 -1.89 3.80 0.76
C LEU A 162 -2.07 5.32 0.96
N HIS A 163 -1.45 5.88 2.00
CA HIS A 163 -1.47 7.32 2.28
C HIS A 163 -0.69 8.14 1.25
N LEU A 164 0.07 7.52 0.34
CA LEU A 164 0.78 8.20 -0.75
C LEU A 164 -0.06 8.36 -2.03
N ASP A 165 -1.16 7.59 -2.16
CA ASP A 165 -1.93 7.50 -3.40
C ASP A 165 -3.04 8.55 -3.46
N ALA A 166 -2.68 9.78 -3.81
CA ALA A 166 -3.65 10.86 -3.97
C ALA A 166 -4.74 10.50 -5.00
N PRO A 167 -6.02 10.83 -4.74
CA PRO A 167 -7.11 10.54 -5.66
C PRO A 167 -6.93 11.11 -7.07
N GLY A 168 -6.39 12.33 -7.20
CA GLY A 168 -6.19 12.97 -8.50
C GLY A 168 -5.09 12.35 -9.37
N ALA A 169 -4.20 11.57 -8.77
CA ALA A 169 -3.18 10.80 -9.49
C ALA A 169 -3.70 9.43 -9.98
N GLY A 170 -4.96 9.10 -9.68
CA GLY A 170 -5.60 7.88 -10.16
C GLY A 170 -6.27 8.04 -11.53
N GLU A 171 -6.56 6.91 -12.16
CA GLU A 171 -7.28 6.82 -13.42
C GLU A 171 -8.78 7.10 -13.23
N LEU A 172 -9.33 7.95 -14.09
CA LEU A 172 -10.74 8.25 -14.16
C LEU A 172 -11.35 7.62 -15.42
N THR A 173 -12.54 7.03 -15.27
CA THR A 173 -13.34 6.65 -16.45
C THR A 173 -13.83 7.89 -17.18
N PHE A 174 -14.23 8.91 -16.42
CA PHE A 174 -14.72 10.18 -16.94
C PHE A 174 -13.99 11.34 -16.28
N GLU A 175 -13.22 12.10 -17.05
CA GLU A 175 -12.44 13.24 -16.53
C GLU A 175 -13.32 14.33 -15.89
N GLN A 176 -14.60 14.41 -16.26
CA GLN A 176 -15.58 15.31 -15.65
C GLN A 176 -15.80 15.07 -14.14
N ASP A 177 -15.40 13.92 -13.61
CA ASP A 177 -15.48 13.62 -12.18
C ASP A 177 -14.35 14.29 -11.38
N ARG A 178 -13.25 14.71 -12.03
CA ARG A 178 -12.08 15.29 -11.35
C ARG A 178 -12.43 16.51 -10.48
N PRO A 179 -13.20 17.52 -10.96
CA PRO A 179 -13.62 18.64 -10.13
C PRO A 179 -14.50 18.23 -8.94
N ARG A 180 -15.25 17.14 -9.08
CA ARG A 180 -16.10 16.59 -8.03
C ARG A 180 -15.25 15.94 -6.94
N ILE A 181 -14.32 15.07 -7.31
CA ILE A 181 -13.34 14.49 -6.39
C ILE A 181 -12.55 15.60 -5.68
N ARG A 182 -12.08 16.62 -6.41
CA ARG A 182 -11.44 17.81 -5.82
C ARG A 182 -12.28 18.40 -4.68
N ARG A 183 -13.56 18.70 -4.95
CA ARG A 183 -14.46 19.30 -3.96
C ARG A 183 -14.62 18.41 -2.72
N LEU A 184 -14.82 17.11 -2.92
CA LEU A 184 -14.98 16.15 -1.83
C LEU A 184 -13.71 16.05 -0.98
N VAL A 185 -12.54 15.95 -1.62
CA VAL A 185 -11.25 15.87 -0.91
C VAL A 185 -10.98 17.12 -0.08
N LEU A 186 -11.16 18.32 -0.64
CA LEU A 186 -10.99 19.57 0.11
C LEU A 186 -11.90 19.61 1.34
N GLN A 187 -13.16 19.21 1.21
CA GLN A 187 -14.09 19.16 2.34
C GLN A 187 -13.66 18.16 3.42
N MET A 188 -13.14 16.99 3.04
CA MET A 188 -12.66 15.99 3.99
C MET A 188 -11.42 16.47 4.73
N VAL A 189 -10.43 17.01 4.02
CA VAL A 189 -9.19 17.54 4.61
C VAL A 189 -9.53 18.70 5.55
N TRP A 190 -10.35 19.65 5.10
CA TRP A 190 -10.80 20.79 5.93
C TRP A 190 -11.44 20.34 7.23
N LYS A 191 -12.44 19.46 7.16
CA LYS A 191 -13.13 18.93 8.35
C LYS A 191 -12.18 18.21 9.30
N LYS A 192 -11.25 17.41 8.76
CA LYS A 192 -10.31 16.65 9.58
C LYS A 192 -9.24 17.53 10.24
N LEU A 193 -8.80 18.60 9.57
CA LEU A 193 -7.92 19.60 10.17
C LEU A 193 -8.60 20.31 11.35
N LEU A 194 -9.84 20.78 11.16
CA LEU A 194 -10.62 21.39 12.24
C LEU A 194 -10.85 20.42 13.41
N TYR A 195 -11.18 19.16 13.11
CA TYR A 195 -11.32 18.11 14.11
C TYR A 195 -10.06 17.94 14.96
N PHE A 196 -8.87 17.97 14.36
CA PHE A 196 -7.62 17.87 15.12
C PHE A 196 -7.38 19.12 15.99
N LEU A 197 -7.67 20.31 15.47
CA LEU A 197 -7.57 21.56 16.24
C LEU A 197 -8.52 21.58 17.43
N GLU A 198 -9.79 21.21 17.24
CA GLU A 198 -10.81 21.14 18.31
C GLU A 198 -10.39 20.19 19.44
N ARG A 199 -9.66 19.11 19.12
CA ARG A 199 -9.16 18.14 20.10
C ARG A 199 -7.78 18.49 20.67
N GLY A 200 -7.13 19.54 20.17
CA GLY A 200 -5.75 19.89 20.53
C GLY A 200 -4.71 18.88 20.05
N ASP A 201 -5.02 18.02 19.07
CA ASP A 201 -4.06 17.07 18.48
C ASP A 201 -3.21 17.77 17.42
N LEU A 202 -2.28 18.62 17.90
CA LEU A 202 -1.43 19.42 17.05
C LEU A 202 -0.49 18.60 16.18
N HIS A 203 -0.04 17.41 16.64
CA HIS A 203 0.84 16.55 15.84
C HIS A 203 0.11 16.04 14.60
N SER A 204 -1.09 15.48 14.76
CA SER A 204 -1.88 14.98 13.63
C SER A 204 -2.36 16.11 12.72
N TYR A 205 -2.70 17.27 13.31
CA TYR A 205 -3.01 18.48 12.55
C TYR A 205 -1.85 18.90 11.65
N ARG A 206 -0.64 19.11 12.21
CA ARG A 206 0.56 19.50 11.46
C ARG A 206 0.88 18.48 10.38
N PHE A 207 0.80 17.20 10.70
CA PHE A 207 1.09 16.16 9.72
C PHE A 207 0.10 16.18 8.54
N LEU A 208 -1.21 16.31 8.80
CA LEU A 208 -2.22 16.42 7.75
C LEU A 208 -2.08 17.71 6.94
N LEU A 209 -1.85 18.85 7.63
CA LEU A 209 -1.69 20.16 7.02
C LEU A 209 -0.56 20.14 5.99
N ASN A 210 0.57 19.53 6.34
CA ASN A 210 1.72 19.52 5.46
C ASN A 210 1.64 18.43 4.39
N LYS A 211 1.04 17.26 4.65
CA LYS A 211 0.92 16.23 3.61
C LYS A 211 -0.19 16.48 2.58
N GLN A 212 -1.10 17.43 2.83
CA GLN A 212 -2.34 17.57 2.06
C GLN A 212 -2.13 17.69 0.55
N TYR A 213 -1.08 18.40 0.11
CA TYR A 213 -0.82 18.56 -1.31
C TYR A 213 -0.38 17.23 -1.93
N ALA A 214 0.75 16.69 -1.46
CA ALA A 214 1.36 15.49 -2.01
C ALA A 214 0.47 14.24 -1.91
N CYS A 215 -0.32 14.13 -0.84
CA CYS A 215 -1.06 12.90 -0.51
C CYS A 215 -2.57 12.99 -0.70
N CYS A 216 -3.15 14.20 -0.85
CA CYS A 216 -4.60 14.36 -0.98
C CYS A 216 -4.99 15.12 -2.25
N LEU A 217 -4.29 16.20 -2.58
CA LEU A 217 -4.69 17.14 -3.65
C LEU A 217 -3.92 16.96 -4.96
N LEU A 218 -2.86 16.15 -4.97
CA LEU A 218 -2.06 15.90 -6.17
C LEU A 218 -2.94 15.43 -7.34
N GLY A 219 -2.82 16.11 -8.48
CA GLY A 219 -3.60 15.85 -9.70
C GLY A 219 -5.03 16.39 -9.69
N LEU A 220 -5.46 17.14 -8.66
CA LEU A 220 -6.81 17.71 -8.57
C LEU A 220 -6.92 19.19 -8.94
N ASP A 221 -5.84 19.87 -9.35
CA ASP A 221 -5.83 21.32 -9.62
C ASP A 221 -6.47 22.11 -8.46
N ALA A 222 -5.87 21.95 -7.29
CA ALA A 222 -6.29 22.57 -6.03
C ALA A 222 -5.08 23.05 -5.24
N LYS A 223 -5.24 24.16 -4.54
CA LYS A 223 -4.24 24.68 -3.59
C LYS A 223 -4.46 24.06 -2.21
N SER A 224 -3.38 23.98 -1.44
CA SER A 224 -3.43 23.64 -0.02
C SER A 224 -4.35 24.61 0.74
N LEU A 225 -5.03 24.07 1.74
CA LEU A 225 -5.76 24.85 2.74
C LEU A 225 -4.75 25.52 3.67
N GLU A 226 -4.94 26.82 3.89
CA GLU A 226 -4.12 27.71 4.70
C GLU A 226 -5.02 28.65 5.51
N GLY A 227 -4.46 29.35 6.50
CA GLY A 227 -5.16 30.38 7.26
C GLY A 227 -6.16 29.81 8.26
N LEU A 228 -5.89 28.59 8.76
CA LEU A 228 -6.73 27.94 9.75
C LEU A 228 -6.46 28.46 11.16
N ILE A 229 -5.25 28.98 11.39
CA ILE A 229 -4.87 29.64 12.64
C ILE A 229 -5.07 31.15 12.46
N PRO A 230 -5.90 31.80 13.29
CA PRO A 230 -6.16 33.24 13.18
C PRO A 230 -4.97 34.09 13.62
N ASP A 231 -5.04 35.40 13.36
CA ASP A 231 -4.15 36.43 13.91
C ASP A 231 -2.68 36.40 13.45
N PHE A 232 -2.39 35.89 12.25
CA PHE A 232 -1.05 35.97 11.67
C PHE A 232 -0.61 37.44 11.45
N ARG A 233 0.48 37.84 12.11
CA ARG A 233 1.10 39.16 11.96
C ARG A 233 2.59 39.01 11.64
N PRO A 234 2.99 39.14 10.37
CA PRO A 234 4.40 38.98 10.00
C PRO A 234 5.24 40.16 10.49
N GLN A 235 6.50 39.88 10.80
CA GLN A 235 7.53 40.88 11.09
C GLN A 235 8.36 41.19 9.84
N SER A 236 8.57 40.18 8.99
CA SER A 236 9.33 40.30 7.75
C SER A 236 8.56 41.06 6.65
N ASP A 237 9.29 41.87 5.88
CA ASP A 237 8.74 42.55 4.70
C ASP A 237 8.53 41.54 3.55
N PRO A 238 7.31 41.42 2.99
CA PRO A 238 6.98 40.51 1.89
C PRO A 238 7.81 40.76 0.62
N PHE A 239 8.20 42.00 0.35
CA PHE A 239 8.88 42.39 -0.90
C PHE A 239 10.40 42.27 -0.79
N LEU A 240 10.95 42.44 0.41
CA LEU A 240 12.40 42.35 0.64
C LEU A 240 12.85 40.95 1.05
N SER A 241 11.99 40.20 1.74
CA SER A 241 12.33 38.91 2.36
C SER A 241 11.20 37.88 2.23
N PRO A 242 10.80 37.49 0.99
CA PRO A 242 9.70 36.55 0.78
C PRO A 242 9.94 35.18 1.44
N GLY A 243 11.19 34.74 1.53
CA GLY A 243 11.56 33.49 2.23
C GLY A 243 11.32 33.56 3.74
N SER A 244 11.73 34.65 4.39
CA SER A 244 11.49 34.85 5.83
C SER A 244 10.01 34.94 6.15
N LEU A 245 9.23 35.63 5.31
CA LEU A 245 7.76 35.67 5.43
C LEU A 245 7.13 34.28 5.29
N ALA A 246 7.62 33.46 4.35
CA ALA A 246 7.14 32.08 4.18
C ALA A 246 7.45 31.23 5.42
N VAL A 247 8.63 31.39 6.03
CA VAL A 247 8.99 30.74 7.29
C VAL A 247 8.10 31.20 8.43
N GLU A 248 7.91 32.51 8.63
CA GLU A 248 7.02 33.05 9.68
C GLU A 248 5.59 32.51 9.55
N ARG A 249 5.05 32.52 8.34
CA ARG A 249 3.71 31.98 8.05
C ARG A 249 3.64 30.50 8.35
N PHE A 250 4.63 29.74 7.90
CA PHE A 250 4.69 28.30 8.14
C PHE A 250 4.74 27.97 9.63
N LEU A 251 5.60 28.65 10.39
CA LEU A 251 5.72 28.47 11.83
C LEU A 251 4.39 28.82 12.51
N HIS A 252 3.75 29.92 12.12
CA HIS A 252 2.45 30.33 12.64
C HIS A 252 1.35 29.29 12.38
N GLU A 253 1.15 28.86 11.13
CA GLU A 253 0.12 27.88 10.76
C GLU A 253 0.35 26.52 11.44
N ASN A 254 1.60 26.17 11.75
CA ASN A 254 1.95 24.96 12.48
C ASN A 254 2.04 25.17 14.00
N GLY A 255 1.83 26.37 14.53
CA GLY A 255 1.95 26.67 15.96
C GLY A 255 3.35 26.39 16.54
N PHE A 256 4.40 26.76 15.81
CA PHE A 256 5.78 26.79 16.26
C PHE A 256 6.26 28.23 16.47
N CYS A 257 7.18 28.42 17.40
CA CYS A 257 7.80 29.71 17.69
C CYS A 257 9.13 29.87 16.96
N THR A 258 9.92 28.80 16.82
CA THR A 258 11.25 28.83 16.21
C THR A 258 11.47 27.67 15.24
N VAL A 259 12.46 27.78 14.35
CA VAL A 259 12.78 26.70 13.40
C VAL A 259 13.43 25.48 14.05
N GLN A 260 13.91 25.60 15.31
CA GLN A 260 14.51 24.51 16.08
C GLN A 260 13.52 23.81 17.01
N ASP A 261 12.27 24.30 17.09
CA ASP A 261 11.25 23.71 17.95
C ASP A 261 11.05 22.23 17.62
N ARG A 262 10.68 21.45 18.65
CA ARG A 262 10.33 20.04 18.48
C ARG A 262 9.08 19.74 19.26
N ASP A 263 8.12 19.12 18.60
CA ASP A 263 6.88 18.73 19.24
C ASP A 263 7.03 17.48 20.12
N THR A 264 5.95 17.12 20.81
CA THR A 264 5.91 15.95 21.71
C THR A 264 6.04 14.62 20.96
N ALA A 265 5.75 14.59 19.66
CA ALA A 265 5.99 13.43 18.79
C ALA A 265 7.43 13.39 18.25
N GLY A 266 8.24 14.39 18.55
CA GLY A 266 9.64 14.41 18.17
C GLY A 266 9.90 14.94 16.77
N TRP A 267 9.03 15.76 16.20
CA TRP A 267 9.15 16.36 14.87
C TRP A 267 9.47 17.85 14.96
N THR A 268 10.31 18.35 14.05
CA THR A 268 10.65 19.77 13.94
C THR A 268 9.92 20.45 12.77
N PRO A 269 9.89 21.79 12.70
CA PRO A 269 9.39 22.52 11.54
C PRO A 269 9.94 22.00 10.21
N LEU A 270 11.24 21.67 10.16
CA LEU A 270 11.87 21.13 8.96
C LEU A 270 11.31 19.74 8.58
N CYS A 271 11.07 18.85 9.55
CA CYS A 271 10.43 17.57 9.28
C CYS A 271 9.07 17.75 8.60
N TYR A 272 8.26 18.71 9.08
CA TYR A 272 6.94 19.01 8.50
C TYR A 272 7.03 19.67 7.13
N ALA A 273 7.94 20.62 6.92
CA ALA A 273 8.14 21.28 5.63
C ALA A 273 8.62 20.29 4.55
N VAL A 274 9.40 19.29 4.94
CA VAL A 274 9.80 18.23 4.00
C VAL A 274 8.61 17.36 3.58
N VAL A 275 7.66 17.10 4.47
CA VAL A 275 6.41 16.39 4.13
C VAL A 275 5.57 17.18 3.11
N SER A 276 5.59 18.52 3.15
CA SER A 276 4.87 19.33 2.16
C SER A 276 5.51 19.32 0.78
N GLY A 277 6.79 18.97 0.68
CA GLY A 277 7.54 18.96 -0.57
C GLY A 277 7.83 20.35 -1.14
N ASP A 278 7.59 21.41 -0.37
CA ASP A 278 7.95 22.77 -0.77
C ASP A 278 9.45 22.98 -0.60
N ALA A 279 10.19 22.77 -1.69
CA ALA A 279 11.64 22.94 -1.73
C ALA A 279 12.09 24.37 -1.38
N SER A 280 11.29 25.39 -1.70
CA SER A 280 11.62 26.80 -1.42
C SER A 280 11.52 27.09 0.07
N LEU A 281 10.45 26.61 0.72
CA LEU A 281 10.28 26.70 2.16
C LEU A 281 11.36 25.91 2.90
N VAL A 282 11.71 24.71 2.43
CA VAL A 282 12.80 23.91 3.03
C VAL A 282 14.13 24.64 2.94
N ALA A 283 14.45 25.26 1.81
CA ALA A 283 15.64 26.08 1.67
C ALA A 283 15.63 27.25 2.66
N ALA A 284 14.52 27.98 2.73
CA ALA A 284 14.37 29.13 3.63
C ALA A 284 14.49 28.74 5.12
N LEU A 285 13.93 27.60 5.54
CA LEU A 285 14.08 27.10 6.91
C LEU A 285 15.54 26.78 7.25
N ILE A 286 16.28 26.15 6.33
CA ILE A 286 17.71 25.85 6.52
C ILE A 286 18.54 27.13 6.56
N ASP A 287 18.21 28.11 5.70
CA ASP A 287 18.82 29.45 5.72
C ASP A 287 18.58 30.19 7.04
N ASN A 288 17.44 29.93 7.70
CA ASN A 288 17.11 30.45 9.02
C ASN A 288 17.63 29.57 10.19
N GLY A 289 18.54 28.62 9.91
CA GLY A 289 19.24 27.86 10.93
C GLY A 289 18.59 26.52 11.31
N ALA A 290 17.67 25.99 10.50
CA ALA A 290 17.23 24.60 10.65
C ALA A 290 18.35 23.62 10.23
N ASN A 291 18.48 22.50 10.94
CA ASN A 291 19.53 21.52 10.67
C ASN A 291 19.15 20.64 9.46
N SER A 292 19.91 20.69 8.36
CA SER A 292 19.67 19.85 7.17
C SER A 292 19.82 18.35 7.41
N ASN A 293 20.42 17.95 8.55
CA ASN A 293 20.59 16.57 8.99
C ASN A 293 19.63 16.17 10.13
N ASP A 294 18.54 16.91 10.30
CA ASP A 294 17.56 16.60 11.34
C ASP A 294 16.83 15.26 11.08
N TYR A 295 16.21 14.72 12.11
CA TYR A 295 15.53 13.42 12.12
C TYR A 295 14.40 13.39 13.13
N ILE A 296 13.44 12.49 12.98
CA ILE A 296 12.35 12.29 13.95
C ILE A 296 12.81 11.46 15.15
N THR A 297 12.49 11.89 16.37
CA THR A 297 13.00 11.21 17.60
C THR A 297 12.06 10.12 18.13
N ARG A 298 10.77 10.14 17.74
CA ARG A 298 9.81 9.08 18.04
C ARG A 298 9.27 8.47 16.75
N SER A 299 8.84 7.22 16.83
CA SER A 299 8.21 6.54 15.71
C SER A 299 6.81 7.08 15.48
N LYS A 300 6.38 7.10 14.23
CA LYS A 300 4.97 7.35 13.86
C LYS A 300 4.38 6.04 13.35
N GLU A 301 3.73 5.32 14.26
CA GLU A 301 3.29 3.94 14.04
C GLU A 301 2.26 3.82 12.93
N GLU A 302 1.40 4.83 12.73
CA GLU A 302 0.32 4.79 11.74
C GLU A 302 0.83 4.63 10.30
N ILE A 303 2.05 5.13 10.02
CA ILE A 303 2.71 5.06 8.71
C ILE A 303 4.06 4.33 8.78
N VAL A 304 4.32 3.63 9.89
CA VAL A 304 5.53 2.82 10.13
C VAL A 304 6.83 3.63 9.99
N PHE A 305 6.82 4.92 10.35
CA PHE A 305 8.05 5.71 10.36
C PHE A 305 8.88 5.39 11.61
N PRO A 306 10.14 4.94 11.45
CA PRO A 306 11.01 4.60 12.57
C PRO A 306 11.58 5.83 13.27
N LYS A 307 12.09 5.62 14.49
CA LYS A 307 12.94 6.61 15.15
C LYS A 307 14.19 6.84 14.30
N LYS A 308 14.77 8.04 14.40
CA LYS A 308 15.97 8.45 13.65
C LYS A 308 15.80 8.50 12.13
N MET A 309 14.57 8.47 11.62
CA MET A 309 14.32 8.73 10.20
C MET A 309 14.70 10.18 9.88
N SER A 310 15.68 10.34 8.99
CA SER A 310 16.22 11.65 8.59
C SER A 310 15.22 12.45 7.74
N VAL A 311 15.37 13.77 7.70
CA VAL A 311 14.62 14.62 6.77
C VAL A 311 14.83 14.22 5.32
N LEU A 312 16.02 13.76 4.93
CA LEU A 312 16.29 13.24 3.59
C LEU A 312 15.49 11.96 3.29
N SER A 313 15.37 11.05 4.27
CA SER A 313 14.55 9.85 4.17
C SER A 313 13.06 10.18 4.04
N ILE A 314 12.58 11.20 4.76
CA ILE A 314 11.19 11.68 4.64
C ILE A 314 10.95 12.23 3.23
N ALA A 315 11.86 13.07 2.71
CA ALA A 315 11.74 13.63 1.36
C ALA A 315 11.68 12.53 0.28
N ALA A 316 12.53 11.49 0.42
CA ALA A 316 12.55 10.34 -0.45
C ALA A 316 11.20 9.59 -0.44
N HIS A 317 10.65 9.32 0.75
CA HIS A 317 9.36 8.62 0.93
C HIS A 317 8.17 9.38 0.34
N PHE A 318 8.13 10.71 0.48
CA PHE A 318 7.04 11.55 -0.03
C PHE A 318 7.18 11.95 -1.50
N ARG A 319 8.18 11.40 -2.21
CA ARG A 319 8.46 11.68 -3.62
C ARG A 319 8.84 13.14 -3.93
N SER A 320 9.36 13.86 -2.95
CA SER A 320 9.68 15.29 -3.04
C SER A 320 11.09 15.51 -3.61
N ASN A 321 11.27 15.26 -4.91
CA ASN A 321 12.60 15.25 -5.54
C ASN A 321 13.30 16.62 -5.55
N GLU A 322 12.57 17.72 -5.66
CA GLU A 322 13.16 19.07 -5.54
C GLU A 322 13.65 19.35 -4.10
N THR A 323 12.91 18.89 -3.09
CA THR A 323 13.35 18.94 -1.69
C THR A 323 14.62 18.13 -1.46
N ILE A 324 14.73 16.95 -2.08
CA ILE A 324 15.95 16.14 -2.04
C ILE A 324 17.15 16.92 -2.61
N LYS A 325 16.99 17.55 -3.78
CA LYS A 325 18.06 18.38 -4.37
C LYS A 325 18.50 19.50 -3.43
N VAL A 326 17.55 20.20 -2.81
CA VAL A 326 17.85 21.26 -1.83
C VAL A 326 18.61 20.70 -0.62
N LEU A 327 18.13 19.61 -0.03
CA LEU A 327 18.78 18.98 1.13
C LEU A 327 20.21 18.54 0.81
N LEU A 328 20.42 17.91 -0.35
CA LEU A 328 21.75 17.51 -0.82
C LEU A 328 22.67 18.71 -1.05
N ALA A 329 22.17 19.78 -1.68
CA ALA A 329 22.92 21.04 -1.84
C ALA A 329 23.28 21.68 -0.49
N ARG A 330 22.47 21.47 0.54
CA ARG A 330 22.73 21.87 1.94
C ARG A 330 23.41 20.78 2.77
N ARG A 331 24.15 19.87 2.11
CA ARG A 331 25.02 18.86 2.72
C ARG A 331 24.29 17.92 3.70
N ALA A 332 23.06 17.54 3.38
CA ALA A 332 22.39 16.43 4.06
C ALA A 332 23.17 15.13 3.82
N CYS A 333 23.35 14.35 4.88
CA CYS A 333 24.06 13.09 4.88
C CYS A 333 23.21 12.00 4.20
N VAL A 334 23.71 11.44 3.10
CA VAL A 334 22.96 10.51 2.25
C VAL A 334 22.77 9.13 2.88
N ASN A 335 23.79 8.64 3.58
CA ASN A 335 23.83 7.27 4.12
C ASN A 335 23.40 7.19 5.60
N VAL A 336 22.60 8.14 6.08
CA VAL A 336 22.04 8.10 7.45
C VAL A 336 21.10 6.92 7.59
N ARG A 337 21.27 6.18 8.69
CA ARG A 337 20.47 5.00 9.01
C ARG A 337 19.53 5.28 10.16
N ASP A 338 18.26 4.99 9.96
CA ASP A 338 17.25 5.07 11.01
C ASP A 338 17.32 3.86 11.98
N SER A 339 16.34 3.72 12.88
CA SER A 339 16.31 2.61 13.83
C SER A 339 16.08 1.24 13.19
N PHE A 340 15.53 1.17 11.98
CA PHE A 340 15.45 -0.05 11.18
C PHE A 340 16.67 -0.24 10.29
N LYS A 341 17.69 0.60 10.46
CA LYS A 341 18.92 0.60 9.68
C LYS A 341 18.71 0.94 8.19
N THR A 342 17.55 1.48 7.88
CA THR A 342 17.10 1.87 6.55
C THR A 342 17.65 3.26 6.20
N THR A 343 18.02 3.47 4.94
CA THR A 343 18.56 4.74 4.41
C THR A 343 17.55 5.44 3.49
N ALA A 344 17.84 6.67 3.06
CA ALA A 344 16.98 7.39 2.11
C ALA A 344 16.77 6.62 0.79
N LEU A 345 17.75 5.84 0.33
CA LEU A 345 17.62 4.98 -0.87
C LEU A 345 16.54 3.91 -0.69
N HIS A 346 16.54 3.23 0.45
CA HIS A 346 15.52 2.22 0.76
C HIS A 346 14.11 2.83 0.86
N TRP A 347 13.98 4.05 1.43
CA TRP A 347 12.71 4.78 1.50
C TRP A 347 12.26 5.27 0.12
N ALA A 348 13.19 5.64 -0.77
CA ALA A 348 12.89 5.91 -2.17
C ALA A 348 12.33 4.66 -2.87
N CYS A 349 12.94 3.50 -2.69
CA CYS A 349 12.41 2.23 -3.20
C CYS A 349 11.05 1.90 -2.59
N THR A 350 10.87 2.04 -1.27
CA THR A 350 9.60 1.78 -0.58
C THR A 350 8.43 2.60 -1.14
N SER A 351 8.72 3.80 -1.63
CA SER A 351 7.74 4.70 -2.24
C SER A 351 7.73 4.66 -3.76
N ASP A 352 8.45 3.75 -4.42
CA ASP A 352 8.65 3.70 -5.88
C ASP A 352 9.09 5.05 -6.50
N ASN A 353 9.98 5.75 -5.81
CA ASN A 353 10.54 7.02 -6.27
C ASN A 353 11.86 6.81 -7.03
N CYS A 354 11.75 6.42 -8.30
CA CYS A 354 12.90 6.14 -9.15
C CYS A 354 13.85 7.34 -9.36
N GLU A 355 13.33 8.57 -9.26
CA GLU A 355 14.13 9.79 -9.39
C GLU A 355 14.93 10.10 -8.13
N ALA A 356 14.38 9.86 -6.93
CA ALA A 356 15.18 9.94 -5.71
C ALA A 356 16.30 8.91 -5.69
N VAL A 357 16.06 7.68 -6.16
CA VAL A 357 17.13 6.67 -6.26
C VAL A 357 18.29 7.20 -7.11
N ARG A 358 17.98 7.82 -8.26
CA ARG A 358 18.98 8.46 -9.12
C ARG A 358 19.72 9.60 -8.40
N LEU A 359 18.99 10.54 -7.82
CA LEU A 359 19.57 11.71 -7.13
C LEU A 359 20.48 11.30 -5.96
N LEU A 360 20.03 10.34 -5.16
CA LEU A 360 20.79 9.84 -4.01
C LEU A 360 22.01 9.02 -4.45
N SER A 361 21.90 8.22 -5.52
CA SER A 361 23.04 7.49 -6.09
C SER A 361 24.13 8.44 -6.60
N VAL A 362 23.76 9.49 -7.35
CA VAL A 362 24.69 10.54 -7.80
C VAL A 362 25.36 11.25 -6.61
N ALA A 363 24.66 11.35 -5.48
CA ALA A 363 25.19 11.92 -4.24
C ALA A 363 25.98 10.91 -3.37
N ASN A 364 26.48 9.82 -3.97
CA ASN A 364 27.24 8.75 -3.30
C ASN A 364 26.42 7.95 -2.27
N GLY A 365 25.12 7.77 -2.54
CA GLY A 365 24.28 6.82 -1.83
C GLY A 365 24.70 5.39 -2.14
N ASP A 366 24.93 4.58 -1.11
CA ASP A 366 25.34 3.19 -1.26
C ASP A 366 24.14 2.29 -1.59
N LEU A 367 24.07 1.84 -2.85
CA LEU A 367 23.00 0.95 -3.34
C LEU A 367 23.06 -0.46 -2.70
N GLN A 368 24.25 -0.89 -2.27
CA GLN A 368 24.51 -2.21 -1.69
C GLN A 368 24.39 -2.21 -0.16
N GLN A 369 24.24 -1.04 0.46
CA GLN A 369 24.01 -0.93 1.89
C GLN A 369 22.73 -1.68 2.26
N GLN A 370 22.86 -2.66 3.14
CA GLN A 370 21.71 -3.42 3.63
C GLN A 370 20.99 -2.72 4.79
N ASP A 371 19.66 -2.81 4.79
CA ASP A 371 18.80 -2.41 5.90
C ASP A 371 18.81 -3.44 7.06
N GLY A 372 17.90 -3.28 8.02
CA GLY A 372 17.80 -4.15 9.18
C GLY A 372 17.25 -5.54 8.88
N LEU A 373 16.59 -5.73 7.74
CA LEU A 373 16.16 -7.04 7.24
C LEU A 373 17.24 -7.70 6.38
N GLY A 374 18.32 -7.00 6.06
CA GLY A 374 19.38 -7.49 5.17
C GLY A 374 19.09 -7.21 3.70
N PHE A 375 18.14 -6.33 3.39
CA PHE A 375 17.81 -5.95 2.02
C PHE A 375 18.65 -4.77 1.59
N ASP A 376 19.27 -4.87 0.42
CA ASP A 376 19.85 -3.73 -0.27
C ASP A 376 18.75 -2.91 -1.00
N THR A 377 19.17 -1.94 -1.80
CA THR A 377 18.25 -1.07 -2.54
C THR A 377 17.39 -1.84 -3.55
N PHE A 378 17.98 -2.79 -4.28
CA PHE A 378 17.28 -3.56 -5.32
C PHE A 378 16.30 -4.56 -4.70
N VAL A 379 16.74 -5.33 -3.70
CA VAL A 379 15.88 -6.26 -2.96
C VAL A 379 14.74 -5.51 -2.28
N THR A 380 14.98 -4.29 -1.78
CA THR A 380 13.91 -3.44 -1.24
C THR A 380 12.90 -3.07 -2.32
N ALA A 381 13.32 -2.70 -3.52
CA ALA A 381 12.39 -2.43 -4.63
C ALA A 381 11.56 -3.68 -5.00
N CYS A 382 12.18 -4.86 -5.06
CA CYS A 382 11.49 -6.14 -5.27
C CYS A 382 10.45 -6.40 -4.18
N ALA A 383 10.88 -6.33 -2.93
CA ALA A 383 10.03 -6.55 -1.75
C ALA A 383 8.93 -5.51 -1.61
N ASN A 384 9.02 -4.35 -2.27
CA ASN A 384 8.03 -3.28 -2.21
C ASN A 384 7.11 -3.22 -3.44
N GLY A 385 7.37 -4.01 -4.48
CA GLY A 385 6.62 -3.97 -5.74
C GLY A 385 6.85 -2.69 -6.55
N SER A 386 8.03 -2.09 -6.40
CA SER A 386 8.34 -0.75 -6.90
C SER A 386 8.72 -0.77 -8.37
N CYS A 387 7.71 -0.91 -9.23
CA CYS A 387 7.86 -1.23 -10.64
C CYS A 387 8.69 -0.20 -11.43
N GLN A 388 8.50 1.10 -11.19
CA GLN A 388 9.27 2.14 -11.89
C GLN A 388 10.75 2.09 -11.51
N THR A 389 11.01 1.88 -10.23
CA THR A 389 12.36 1.76 -9.68
C THR A 389 13.04 0.47 -10.16
N LEU A 390 12.34 -0.66 -10.17
CA LEU A 390 12.83 -1.94 -10.67
C LEU A 390 13.22 -1.86 -12.14
N THR A 391 12.32 -1.32 -12.98
CA THR A 391 12.56 -1.16 -14.41
C THR A 391 13.86 -0.40 -14.66
N LYS A 392 14.07 0.70 -13.94
CA LYS A 392 15.27 1.53 -14.08
C LYS A 392 16.54 0.85 -13.56
N LEU A 393 16.48 0.20 -12.39
CA LEU A 393 17.65 -0.48 -11.83
C LEU A 393 18.11 -1.64 -12.73
N LEU A 394 17.16 -2.40 -13.29
CA LEU A 394 17.43 -3.50 -14.23
C LEU A 394 18.04 -3.01 -15.55
N THR A 395 17.69 -1.82 -16.03
CA THR A 395 18.28 -1.27 -17.27
C THR A 395 19.63 -0.60 -17.05
N GLU A 396 19.87 -0.01 -15.88
CA GLU A 396 21.10 0.76 -15.60
C GLU A 396 22.23 -0.11 -15.00
N SER A 397 21.93 -1.25 -14.38
CA SER A 397 22.90 -2.06 -13.64
C SER A 397 23.07 -3.46 -14.24
N HIS A 398 24.29 -3.81 -14.65
CA HIS A 398 24.59 -5.07 -15.34
C HIS A 398 24.90 -6.24 -14.38
N ASP A 399 25.19 -5.97 -13.11
CA ASP A 399 25.62 -6.97 -12.11
C ASP A 399 24.56 -7.25 -11.02
N ILE A 400 23.27 -7.02 -11.32
CA ILE A 400 22.19 -7.28 -10.36
C ILE A 400 21.91 -8.78 -10.27
N SER A 401 21.94 -9.31 -9.05
CA SER A 401 21.49 -10.67 -8.76
C SER A 401 19.96 -10.70 -8.65
N LEU A 402 19.31 -11.55 -9.44
CA LEU A 402 17.86 -11.81 -9.36
C LEU A 402 17.50 -12.88 -8.33
N ARG A 403 18.48 -13.40 -7.61
CA ARG A 403 18.32 -14.46 -6.61
C ARG A 403 17.29 -14.05 -5.55
N ASN A 404 16.32 -14.92 -5.30
CA ASN A 404 15.17 -14.74 -4.40
C ASN A 404 14.27 -13.53 -4.71
N CYS A 405 14.43 -12.81 -5.82
CA CYS A 405 13.69 -11.56 -6.05
C CYS A 405 12.18 -11.79 -6.18
N LEU A 406 11.78 -12.88 -6.85
CA LEU A 406 10.39 -13.31 -6.90
C LEU A 406 9.85 -13.64 -5.50
N HIS A 407 10.61 -14.32 -4.65
CA HIS A 407 10.18 -14.61 -3.28
C HIS A 407 10.02 -13.33 -2.47
N TRP A 408 10.92 -12.36 -2.60
CA TRP A 408 10.82 -11.09 -1.89
C TRP A 408 9.58 -10.29 -2.29
N ALA A 409 9.28 -10.21 -3.59
CA ALA A 409 8.05 -9.60 -4.10
C ALA A 409 6.78 -10.26 -3.55
N LEU A 410 6.83 -11.58 -3.30
CA LEU A 410 5.74 -12.37 -2.77
C LEU A 410 5.70 -12.44 -1.22
N LEU A 411 6.74 -12.02 -0.50
CA LEU A 411 6.77 -12.08 0.97
C LEU A 411 6.28 -10.78 1.63
N ILE A 412 6.52 -9.62 1.02
CA ILE A 412 6.32 -8.31 1.67
C ILE A 412 5.22 -7.47 1.01
N ALA A 413 5.25 -7.22 -0.30
CA ALA A 413 4.41 -6.20 -0.96
C ALA A 413 3.13 -6.67 -1.66
N GLY A 414 2.48 -7.72 -1.17
CA GLY A 414 1.18 -8.06 -1.76
C GLY A 414 1.27 -8.86 -3.07
N GLY A 415 2.48 -9.23 -3.52
CA GLY A 415 2.65 -9.95 -4.78
C GLY A 415 2.15 -9.16 -5.99
N SER A 416 2.57 -7.89 -6.10
CA SER A 416 2.26 -7.03 -7.26
C SER A 416 2.48 -7.80 -8.56
N ARG A 417 1.43 -7.89 -9.38
CA ARG A 417 1.48 -8.64 -10.63
C ARG A 417 2.48 -8.03 -11.59
N ASP A 418 2.54 -6.70 -11.62
CA ASP A 418 3.46 -5.96 -12.47
C ASP A 418 4.91 -6.19 -12.05
N ALA A 419 5.20 -6.17 -10.74
CA ALA A 419 6.54 -6.47 -10.25
C ALA A 419 6.95 -7.93 -10.55
N VAL A 420 6.05 -8.89 -10.34
CA VAL A 420 6.31 -10.31 -10.68
C VAL A 420 6.52 -10.47 -12.18
N SER A 421 5.70 -9.82 -13.01
CA SER A 421 5.83 -9.85 -14.48
C SER A 421 7.15 -9.25 -14.96
N LEU A 422 7.55 -8.11 -14.40
CA LEU A 422 8.84 -7.47 -14.69
C LEU A 422 10.02 -8.37 -14.33
N LEU A 423 9.98 -9.01 -13.16
CA LEU A 423 11.04 -9.92 -12.72
C LEU A 423 11.13 -11.18 -13.59
N ILE A 424 9.98 -11.76 -13.99
CA ILE A 424 9.96 -12.89 -14.94
C ILE A 424 10.54 -12.45 -16.29
N SER A 425 10.17 -11.27 -16.77
CA SER A 425 10.68 -10.71 -18.04
C SER A 425 12.18 -10.39 -17.98
N ALA A 426 12.73 -10.22 -16.79
CA ALA A 426 14.16 -10.09 -16.53
C ALA A 426 14.87 -11.44 -16.32
N ASP A 427 14.21 -12.57 -16.63
CA ASP A 427 14.73 -13.93 -16.47
C ASP A 427 14.94 -14.38 -15.01
N ALA A 428 14.16 -13.86 -14.05
CA ALA A 428 14.14 -14.43 -12.70
C ALA A 428 13.59 -15.87 -12.72
N ASP A 429 14.28 -16.80 -12.06
CA ASP A 429 13.91 -18.22 -12.05
C ASP A 429 12.59 -18.46 -11.28
N VAL A 430 11.54 -18.79 -12.03
CA VAL A 430 10.19 -19.08 -11.51
C VAL A 430 10.11 -20.32 -10.63
N ASN A 431 11.13 -21.19 -10.65
CA ASN A 431 11.22 -22.43 -9.89
C ASN A 431 12.26 -22.37 -8.77
N GLU A 432 12.91 -21.22 -8.56
CA GLU A 432 13.95 -21.07 -7.55
C GLU A 432 13.38 -21.44 -6.16
N THR A 433 14.11 -22.24 -5.38
CA THR A 433 13.72 -22.56 -4.02
C THR A 433 14.23 -21.50 -3.04
N LEU A 434 13.35 -20.98 -2.18
CA LEU A 434 13.71 -19.92 -1.23
C LEU A 434 14.89 -20.33 -0.35
N ASP A 435 15.99 -19.59 -0.46
CA ASP A 435 17.15 -19.68 0.44
C ASP A 435 17.39 -18.35 1.17
N LEU A 436 17.14 -18.35 2.48
CA LEU A 436 17.31 -17.18 3.34
C LEU A 436 18.71 -17.05 3.95
N THR A 437 19.72 -17.76 3.43
CA THR A 437 21.11 -17.65 3.91
C THR A 437 21.64 -16.22 3.88
N SER A 438 21.25 -15.42 2.89
CA SER A 438 21.65 -14.01 2.75
C SER A 438 21.03 -13.09 3.81
N SER A 439 19.85 -13.42 4.33
CA SER A 439 19.10 -12.60 5.28
C SER A 439 18.86 -13.35 6.59
N ARG A 440 19.85 -13.25 7.50
CA ARG A 440 19.78 -13.89 8.83
C ARG A 440 18.58 -13.43 9.66
N VAL A 441 18.22 -12.14 9.56
CA VAL A 441 17.12 -11.55 10.31
C VAL A 441 15.78 -12.10 9.84
N MET A 442 15.52 -12.10 8.53
CA MET A 442 14.29 -12.71 7.99
C MET A 442 14.23 -14.21 8.30
N LYS A 443 15.34 -14.94 8.17
CA LYS A 443 15.42 -16.36 8.51
C LYS A 443 15.01 -16.60 9.97
N LEU A 444 15.54 -15.80 10.89
CA LEU A 444 15.16 -15.88 12.31
C LEU A 444 13.68 -15.56 12.52
N ALA A 445 13.17 -14.48 11.92
CA ALA A 445 11.77 -14.08 12.03
C ALA A 445 10.83 -15.21 11.56
N LEU A 446 11.03 -15.72 10.35
CA LEU A 446 10.21 -16.82 9.81
C LEU A 446 10.39 -18.12 10.59
N THR A 447 11.58 -18.39 11.14
CA THR A 447 11.76 -19.54 12.04
C THR A 447 10.91 -19.40 13.31
N VAL A 448 10.91 -18.23 13.96
CA VAL A 448 10.12 -17.95 15.16
C VAL A 448 8.62 -18.06 14.86
N TYR A 449 8.13 -17.45 13.77
CA TYR A 449 6.73 -17.57 13.37
C TYR A 449 6.36 -19.02 12.98
N GLY A 450 7.27 -19.76 12.36
CA GLY A 450 7.08 -21.17 12.03
C GLY A 450 6.95 -22.06 13.27
N PHE A 451 7.69 -21.79 14.35
CA PHE A 451 7.47 -22.46 15.63
C PHE A 451 6.11 -22.11 16.25
N ARG A 452 5.71 -20.83 16.18
CA ARG A 452 4.41 -20.36 16.69
C ARG A 452 3.23 -21.03 15.99
N HIS A 453 3.38 -21.45 14.73
CA HIS A 453 2.35 -22.17 13.97
C HIS A 453 1.77 -23.37 14.73
N ARG A 454 2.63 -24.13 15.42
CA ARG A 454 2.26 -25.35 16.16
C ARG A 454 1.37 -25.09 17.37
N ILE A 455 1.45 -23.88 17.94
CA ILE A 455 0.74 -23.50 19.17
C ILE A 455 -0.48 -22.65 18.81
N SER A 456 -0.34 -21.78 17.81
CA SER A 456 -1.37 -20.83 17.45
C SER A 456 -1.26 -20.52 15.96
N PRO A 457 -1.95 -21.27 15.08
CA PRO A 457 -1.87 -21.07 13.65
C PRO A 457 -2.57 -19.77 13.19
N SER A 458 -2.01 -19.16 12.16
CA SER A 458 -2.46 -17.96 11.46
C SER A 458 -1.87 -17.96 10.05
N ARG A 459 -2.31 -17.07 9.14
CA ARG A 459 -1.76 -17.04 7.78
C ARG A 459 -0.25 -16.78 7.76
N LEU A 460 0.25 -15.82 8.55
CA LEU A 460 1.69 -15.57 8.66
C LEU A 460 2.45 -16.78 9.19
N THR A 461 1.93 -17.43 10.24
CA THR A 461 2.63 -18.59 10.82
C THR A 461 2.57 -19.82 9.92
N THR A 462 1.49 -20.03 9.15
CA THR A 462 1.41 -21.08 8.11
C THR A 462 2.44 -20.84 7.01
N LEU A 463 2.52 -19.61 6.50
CA LEU A 463 3.56 -19.21 5.54
C LEU A 463 4.95 -19.49 6.12
N ALA A 464 5.20 -19.02 7.34
CA ALA A 464 6.47 -19.20 8.03
C ALA A 464 6.75 -20.66 8.40
N TYR A 465 5.75 -21.54 8.47
CA TYR A 465 5.96 -22.97 8.68
C TYR A 465 6.41 -23.71 7.41
N HIS A 466 5.92 -23.25 6.26
CA HIS A 466 6.17 -23.84 4.93
C HIS A 466 7.24 -23.11 4.09
N HIS A 467 7.76 -21.96 4.54
CA HIS A 467 8.67 -21.12 3.74
C HIS A 467 9.94 -21.83 3.25
N GLY A 468 10.50 -22.74 4.05
CA GLY A 468 11.75 -23.42 3.71
C GLY A 468 11.64 -24.23 2.42
N GLY A 469 12.48 -23.90 1.42
CA GLY A 469 12.48 -24.57 0.12
C GLY A 469 11.23 -24.32 -0.73
N SER A 470 10.37 -23.36 -0.36
CA SER A 470 9.20 -23.02 -1.18
C SER A 470 9.62 -22.31 -2.48
N THR A 471 8.96 -22.65 -3.58
CA THR A 471 9.08 -21.94 -4.86
C THR A 471 8.26 -20.63 -4.82
N PRO A 472 8.45 -19.69 -5.77
CA PRO A 472 7.58 -18.52 -5.91
C PRO A 472 6.10 -18.92 -5.98
N LEU A 473 5.77 -19.96 -6.74
CA LEU A 473 4.40 -20.47 -6.86
C LEU A 473 3.79 -20.89 -5.51
N MET A 474 4.58 -21.53 -4.64
CA MET A 474 4.12 -21.92 -3.31
C MET A 474 3.91 -20.71 -2.39
N LEU A 475 4.81 -19.72 -2.45
CA LEU A 475 4.70 -18.51 -1.63
C LEU A 475 3.54 -17.62 -2.07
N SER A 476 3.25 -17.51 -3.37
CA SER A 476 2.08 -16.76 -3.85
C SER A 476 0.78 -17.37 -3.33
N ILE A 477 0.68 -18.71 -3.31
CA ILE A 477 -0.46 -19.43 -2.73
C ILE A 477 -0.56 -19.20 -1.21
N LEU A 478 0.55 -19.35 -0.48
CA LEU A 478 0.57 -19.21 0.98
C LEU A 478 0.18 -17.80 1.45
N ASN A 479 0.50 -16.77 0.66
CA ASN A 479 0.09 -15.39 0.93
C ASN A 479 -1.33 -15.07 0.48
N GLY A 480 -1.92 -15.87 -0.41
CA GLY A 480 -3.21 -15.58 -1.04
C GLY A 480 -3.12 -14.69 -2.29
N TYR A 481 -1.92 -14.49 -2.86
CA TYR A 481 -1.71 -13.67 -4.05
C TYR A 481 -2.05 -14.43 -5.33
N PHE A 482 -3.33 -14.76 -5.49
CA PHE A 482 -3.81 -15.65 -6.56
C PHE A 482 -3.60 -15.08 -7.96
N GLY A 483 -3.62 -13.76 -8.15
CA GLY A 483 -3.26 -13.13 -9.43
C GLY A 483 -1.81 -13.43 -9.85
N ALA A 484 -0.85 -13.34 -8.91
CA ALA A 484 0.54 -13.71 -9.14
C ALA A 484 0.71 -15.23 -9.31
N THR A 485 -0.07 -16.05 -8.59
CA THR A 485 -0.09 -17.51 -8.76
C THR A 485 -0.42 -17.89 -10.20
N LEU A 486 -1.48 -17.31 -10.78
CA LEU A 486 -1.87 -17.59 -12.16
C LEU A 486 -0.78 -17.16 -13.17
N LEU A 487 -0.18 -15.98 -12.96
CA LEU A 487 0.92 -15.49 -13.78
C LEU A 487 2.15 -16.43 -13.75
N LEU A 488 2.50 -16.97 -12.58
CA LEU A 488 3.59 -17.94 -12.45
C LEU A 488 3.27 -19.27 -13.17
N LEU A 489 2.01 -19.71 -13.14
CA LEU A 489 1.57 -20.90 -13.87
C LEU A 489 1.62 -20.70 -15.39
N GLU A 490 1.27 -19.51 -15.88
CA GLU A 490 1.44 -19.10 -17.27
C GLU A 490 2.92 -19.07 -17.67
N ALA A 491 3.79 -18.59 -16.78
CA ALA A 491 5.25 -18.61 -16.93
C ALA A 491 5.89 -20.01 -16.70
N ARG A 492 5.08 -21.08 -16.74
CA ARG A 492 5.53 -22.48 -16.65
C ARG A 492 6.22 -22.86 -15.33
N ALA A 493 5.81 -22.26 -14.21
CA ALA A 493 6.22 -22.73 -12.90
C ALA A 493 5.85 -24.21 -12.69
N GLN A 494 6.77 -24.98 -12.13
CA GLN A 494 6.63 -26.41 -11.85
C GLN A 494 5.72 -26.62 -10.64
N VAL A 495 4.69 -27.46 -10.83
CA VAL A 495 3.62 -27.69 -9.84
C VAL A 495 3.90 -28.88 -8.90
N ASP A 496 4.83 -29.74 -9.28
CA ASP A 496 5.20 -31.01 -8.65
C ASP A 496 6.39 -30.90 -7.67
N MET A 497 7.15 -29.80 -7.75
CA MET A 497 8.21 -29.50 -6.78
C MET A 497 7.68 -29.56 -5.35
N ARG A 498 8.55 -29.92 -4.42
CA ARG A 498 8.22 -30.05 -3.00
C ARG A 498 9.08 -29.12 -2.16
N ASN A 499 8.45 -28.40 -1.24
CA ASN A 499 9.19 -27.62 -0.24
C ASN A 499 9.89 -28.53 0.78
N SER A 500 10.62 -27.95 1.74
CA SER A 500 11.30 -28.71 2.80
C SER A 500 10.36 -29.47 3.75
N ARG A 501 9.04 -29.29 3.61
CA ARG A 501 8.00 -30.06 4.31
C ARG A 501 7.37 -31.15 3.43
N GLY A 502 7.89 -31.36 2.23
CA GLY A 502 7.39 -32.36 1.28
C GLY A 502 6.08 -31.96 0.60
N ARG A 503 5.64 -30.70 0.70
CA ARG A 503 4.35 -30.22 0.18
C ARG A 503 4.50 -29.65 -1.22
N THR A 504 3.56 -29.99 -2.11
CA THR A 504 3.44 -29.42 -3.46
C THR A 504 2.57 -28.17 -3.47
N ALA A 505 2.58 -27.41 -4.57
CA ALA A 505 1.74 -26.23 -4.74
C ALA A 505 0.24 -26.55 -4.57
N LEU A 506 -0.24 -27.65 -5.18
CA LEU A 506 -1.64 -28.11 -5.04
C LEU A 506 -2.02 -28.43 -3.59
N GLN A 507 -1.14 -29.09 -2.86
CA GLN A 507 -1.37 -29.44 -1.46
C GLN A 507 -1.45 -28.21 -0.55
N LEU A 508 -0.61 -27.20 -0.80
CA LEU A 508 -0.66 -25.93 -0.09
C LEU A 508 -1.93 -25.14 -0.46
N ALA A 509 -2.35 -25.18 -1.73
CA ALA A 509 -3.58 -24.55 -2.19
C ALA A 509 -4.82 -25.11 -1.48
N GLN A 510 -4.88 -26.43 -1.30
CA GLN A 510 -5.92 -27.10 -0.50
C GLN A 510 -5.90 -26.64 0.97
N GLU A 511 -4.70 -26.55 1.57
CA GLU A 511 -4.53 -26.15 2.97
C GLU A 511 -4.98 -24.71 3.25
N VAL A 512 -4.71 -23.79 2.32
CA VAL A 512 -5.12 -22.38 2.44
C VAL A 512 -6.52 -22.10 1.92
N GLN A 513 -7.20 -23.11 1.37
CA GLN A 513 -8.50 -23.00 0.69
C GLN A 513 -8.46 -21.96 -0.45
N ALA A 514 -7.51 -22.15 -1.37
CA ALA A 514 -7.37 -21.34 -2.57
C ALA A 514 -8.66 -21.37 -3.41
N PRO A 515 -8.96 -20.29 -4.16
CA PRO A 515 -10.19 -20.20 -4.95
C PRO A 515 -10.20 -21.23 -6.10
N PRO A 516 -11.40 -21.63 -6.58
CA PRO A 516 -11.54 -22.69 -7.60
C PRO A 516 -10.67 -22.50 -8.85
N PRO A 517 -10.53 -21.31 -9.46
CA PRO A 517 -9.69 -21.15 -10.66
C PRO A 517 -8.22 -21.53 -10.44
N VAL A 518 -7.68 -21.30 -9.24
CA VAL A 518 -6.30 -21.68 -8.89
C VAL A 518 -6.20 -23.19 -8.68
N MET A 519 -7.21 -23.78 -8.02
CA MET A 519 -7.29 -25.23 -7.80
C MET A 519 -7.35 -25.99 -9.12
N GLU A 520 -8.28 -25.61 -10.00
CA GLU A 520 -8.47 -26.19 -11.33
C GLU A 520 -7.20 -26.09 -12.18
N ALA A 521 -6.54 -24.93 -12.19
CA ALA A 521 -5.29 -24.74 -12.94
C ALA A 521 -4.14 -25.63 -12.43
N LEU A 522 -4.02 -25.80 -11.11
CA LEU A 522 -3.02 -26.67 -10.50
C LEU A 522 -3.31 -28.16 -10.75
N GLU A 523 -4.58 -28.56 -10.67
CA GLU A 523 -5.02 -29.93 -10.94
C GLU A 523 -4.78 -30.31 -12.40
N ALA A 524 -5.19 -29.46 -13.34
CA ALA A 524 -4.99 -29.68 -14.77
C ALA A 524 -3.52 -29.86 -15.13
N LYS A 525 -2.63 -28.99 -14.60
CA LYS A 525 -1.18 -29.10 -14.83
C LYS A 525 -0.57 -30.32 -14.12
N SER A 526 -1.05 -30.68 -12.93
CA SER A 526 -0.59 -31.87 -12.22
C SER A 526 -1.01 -33.17 -12.91
N GLN A 527 -2.17 -33.19 -13.57
CA GLN A 527 -2.63 -34.34 -14.34
C GLN A 527 -1.83 -34.47 -15.64
N ALA A 528 -1.68 -33.39 -16.41
CA ALA A 528 -0.92 -33.39 -17.65
C ALA A 528 0.50 -33.93 -17.48
N ARG A 529 1.17 -33.57 -16.37
CA ARG A 529 2.52 -34.07 -16.08
C ARG A 529 2.56 -35.54 -15.67
N ARG A 530 1.53 -36.04 -14.97
CA ARG A 530 1.41 -37.47 -14.67
C ARG A 530 1.22 -38.29 -15.95
N ASP A 531 0.41 -37.78 -16.87
CA ASP A 531 0.18 -38.42 -18.16
C ASP A 531 1.48 -38.42 -19.03
N GLU A 532 2.27 -37.34 -18.98
CA GLU A 532 3.60 -37.27 -19.60
C GLU A 532 4.60 -38.29 -19.00
N ASP A 533 4.65 -38.42 -17.67
CA ASP A 533 5.55 -39.37 -17.00
C ASP A 533 5.15 -40.84 -17.29
N GLU A 534 3.85 -41.13 -17.33
CA GLU A 534 3.33 -42.47 -17.69
C GLU A 534 3.64 -42.83 -19.15
N THR A 535 3.42 -41.91 -20.08
CA THR A 535 3.75 -42.12 -21.49
C THR A 535 5.25 -42.30 -21.71
N ALA A 536 6.10 -41.48 -21.08
CA ALA A 536 7.56 -41.63 -21.14
C ALA A 536 8.05 -42.98 -20.58
N SER A 537 7.39 -43.47 -19.52
CA SER A 537 7.68 -44.79 -18.92
C SER A 537 7.26 -45.95 -19.81
N THR A 538 6.23 -45.77 -20.64
CA THR A 538 5.71 -46.81 -21.55
C THR A 538 6.54 -46.96 -22.83
N PHE A 539 7.21 -45.88 -23.28
CA PHE A 539 8.13 -45.90 -24.43
C PHE A 539 9.59 -46.27 -24.08
N SER A 540 9.90 -46.43 -22.79
CA SER A 540 11.23 -46.80 -22.29
C SER A 540 11.35 -48.31 -21.96
N ILE A 541 10.35 -49.11 -22.33
CA ILE A 541 10.29 -50.58 -22.28
C ILE A 541 10.29 -51.10 -23.70
#